data_AF-A0A938NIQ5-F1
#
_entry.id   AF-A0A938NIQ5-F1
#
_cell.length_a   1.000
_cell.length_b   1.000
_cell.length_c   1.000
_cell.angle_alpha   90.00
_cell.angle_beta   90.00
_cell.angle_gamma   90.00
#
_symmetry.space_group_name_H-M   'P 1'
#
loop_
_entity.id
_entity.type
_entity.pdbx_description
1 polymer ?
#
loop_
_entity_poly.entity_id
_entity_poly.type
_entity_poly.pdbx_seq_one_letter_code
_entity_poly.pdbx_strand_id
1 'polypeptide(L)'
;MPHQSLPQHLKEQFLREFNPAERIFFLKKARESLIVEGYIPCEDLYHYCYFLTLKERIRSLVVHSGGGLLRYLSVEVTKDVDDAIKIYKERLKKNKRPVYTEEQDQFLRCLEAPL
;
A
#
# COMPACT_ATOMS: atom_id res chain seq x y z
N MET A 1 25.86 0.46 -2.33
CA MET A 1 24.50 0.82 -2.78
C MET A 1 23.74 1.26 -1.55
N PRO A 2 23.32 2.54 -1.42
CA PRO A 2 22.78 3.01 -0.16
C PRO A 2 21.44 2.32 0.11
N HIS A 3 21.29 1.78 1.32
CA HIS A 3 20.00 1.32 1.87
C HIS A 3 19.04 2.51 1.85
N GLN A 4 18.17 2.58 0.83
CA GLN A 4 17.16 3.63 0.77
C GLN A 4 16.06 3.29 1.76
N SER A 5 16.23 3.80 2.98
CA SER A 5 15.15 3.94 3.95
C SER A 5 13.97 4.65 3.28
N LEU A 6 12.75 4.17 3.53
CA LEU A 6 11.53 4.79 3.05
C LEU A 6 11.56 6.31 3.35
N PRO A 7 11.30 7.19 2.37
CA PRO A 7 11.26 8.63 2.60
C PRO A 7 10.35 9.01 3.78
N GLN A 8 10.80 9.95 4.61
CA GLN A 8 10.08 10.37 5.81
C GLN A 8 8.63 10.82 5.52
N HIS A 9 8.42 11.53 4.40
CA HIS A 9 7.10 12.00 4.00
C HIS A 9 6.09 10.86 3.77
N LEU A 10 6.55 9.68 3.32
CA LEU A 10 5.68 8.51 3.15
C LEU A 10 5.32 7.88 4.51
N LYS A 11 6.25 7.85 5.46
CA LYS A 11 5.95 7.42 6.83
C LYS A 11 4.92 8.36 7.47
N GLU A 12 5.11 9.67 7.33
CA GLU A 12 4.17 10.68 7.83
C GLU A 12 2.79 10.54 7.19
N GLN A 13 2.73 10.32 5.87
CA GLN A 13 1.50 10.06 5.15
C GLN A 13 0.77 8.83 5.73
N PHE A 14 1.47 7.70 5.87
CA PHE A 14 0.92 6.47 6.45
C PHE A 14 0.33 6.69 7.85
N LEU A 15 1.04 7.43 8.71
CA LEU A 15 0.61 7.69 10.08
C LEU A 15 -0.50 8.73 10.18
N ARG A 16 -0.62 9.65 9.23
CA ARG A 16 -1.66 10.68 9.25
C ARG A 16 -2.95 10.22 8.58
N GLU A 17 -2.86 9.51 7.47
CA GLU A 17 -4.01 9.23 6.61
C GLU A 17 -4.76 7.95 6.97
N PHE A 18 -4.07 6.95 7.54
CA PHE A 18 -4.68 5.67 7.87
C PHE A 18 -5.05 5.56 9.34
N ASN A 19 -6.25 5.02 9.59
CA ASN A 19 -6.68 4.63 10.93
C ASN A 19 -5.98 3.32 11.36
N PRO A 20 -6.08 2.90 12.64
CA PRO A 20 -5.39 1.70 13.11
C PRO A 20 -5.71 0.41 12.33
N ALA A 21 -6.96 0.20 11.92
CA ALA A 21 -7.36 -0.99 11.16
C ALA A 21 -6.76 -0.98 9.74
N GLU A 22 -6.75 0.18 9.09
CA GLU A 22 -6.14 0.38 7.78
C GLU A 22 -4.62 0.19 7.82
N ARG A 23 -3.96 0.66 8.88
CA ARG A 23 -2.51 0.42 9.08
C ARG A 23 -2.19 -1.06 9.21
N ILE A 24 -3.01 -1.81 9.96
CA ILE A 24 -2.86 -3.27 10.08
C ILE A 24 -3.04 -3.94 8.71
N PHE A 25 -4.06 -3.54 7.94
CA PHE A 25 -4.29 -4.04 6.60
C PHE A 25 -3.10 -3.75 5.67
N PHE A 26 -2.61 -2.51 5.67
CA PHE A 26 -1.45 -2.09 4.90
C PHE A 26 -0.24 -2.96 5.24
N LEU A 27 0.11 -3.09 6.53
CA LEU A 27 1.27 -3.86 6.98
C LEU A 27 1.14 -5.35 6.62
N LYS A 28 -0.06 -5.91 6.70
CA LYS A 28 -0.35 -7.26 6.23
C LYS A 28 -0.05 -7.40 4.73
N LYS A 29 -0.51 -6.45 3.90
CA LYS A 29 -0.24 -6.46 2.46
C LYS A 29 1.23 -6.24 2.12
N ALA A 30 1.93 -5.41 2.88
CA ALA A 30 3.37 -5.23 2.75
C ALA A 30 4.12 -6.54 3.06
N ARG A 31 3.78 -7.22 4.16
CA ARG A 31 4.38 -8.51 4.53
C ARG A 31 4.13 -9.60 3.47
N GLU A 32 2.88 -9.76 3.01
CA GLU A 32 2.55 -10.69 1.92
C GLU A 32 3.36 -10.38 0.65
N SER A 33 3.46 -9.11 0.29
CA SER A 33 4.18 -8.63 -0.90
C SER A 33 5.70 -8.86 -0.81
N LEU A 34 6.28 -8.70 0.37
CA LEU A 34 7.71 -8.92 0.61
C LEU A 34 8.05 -10.41 0.67
N ILE A 35 7.31 -11.17 1.48
CA ILE A 35 7.66 -12.55 1.85
C ILE A 35 7.16 -13.55 0.81
N VAL A 36 5.92 -13.40 0.34
CA VAL A 36 5.28 -14.37 -0.56
C VAL A 36 5.57 -14.03 -2.02
N GLU A 37 5.42 -12.76 -2.40
CA GLU A 37 5.58 -12.33 -3.78
C GLU A 37 7.03 -12.01 -4.16
N GLY A 38 7.90 -11.81 -3.15
CA GLY A 38 9.32 -11.50 -3.35
C GLY A 38 9.55 -10.11 -3.95
N TYR A 39 8.67 -9.14 -3.69
CA TYR A 39 8.89 -7.76 -4.11
C TYR A 39 9.98 -7.08 -3.27
N ILE A 40 10.64 -6.09 -3.86
CA ILE A 40 11.67 -5.30 -3.18
C ILE A 40 11.03 -4.22 -2.33
N PRO A 41 11.54 -3.98 -1.11
CA PRO A 41 11.28 -2.75 -0.38
C PRO A 41 11.65 -1.50 -1.19
N CYS A 42 10.66 -0.74 -1.62
CA CYS A 42 10.84 0.52 -2.36
C CYS A 42 9.58 1.39 -2.28
N GLU A 43 9.66 2.59 -2.85
CA GLU A 43 8.50 3.49 -2.95
C GLU A 43 7.34 2.88 -3.75
N ASP A 44 7.62 2.15 -4.83
CA ASP A 44 6.57 1.47 -5.60
C ASP A 44 5.80 0.44 -4.74
N LEU A 45 6.49 -0.24 -3.80
CA LEU A 45 5.85 -1.18 -2.88
C LEU A 45 4.96 -0.45 -1.87
N TYR A 46 5.45 0.68 -1.35
CA TYR A 46 4.67 1.54 -0.49
C TYR A 46 3.38 1.99 -1.20
N HIS A 47 3.49 2.55 -2.41
CA HIS A 47 2.35 3.02 -3.18
C HIS A 47 1.40 1.89 -3.55
N TYR A 48 1.92 0.71 -3.91
CA TYR A 48 1.10 -0.47 -4.14
C TYR A 48 0.24 -0.81 -2.91
N CYS A 49 0.84 -0.91 -1.72
CA CYS A 49 0.11 -1.19 -0.49
C CYS A 49 -0.84 -0.06 -0.10
N TYR A 50 -0.47 1.19 -0.38
CA TYR A 50 -1.29 2.38 -0.16
C TYR A 50 -2.59 2.30 -0.97
N PHE A 51 -2.50 2.07 -2.28
CA PHE A 51 -3.69 1.97 -3.13
C PHE A 51 -4.55 0.74 -2.83
N LEU A 52 -3.93 -0.40 -2.44
CA LEU A 52 -4.68 -1.54 -1.92
C LEU A 52 -5.50 -1.17 -0.67
N THR A 53 -4.93 -0.37 0.22
CA THR A 53 -5.59 0.07 1.45
C THR A 53 -6.72 1.05 1.14
N LEU A 54 -6.52 1.98 0.20
CA LEU A 54 -7.59 2.86 -0.29
C LEU A 54 -8.74 2.08 -0.94
N LYS A 55 -8.43 1.03 -1.72
CA LYS A 55 -9.45 0.16 -2.30
C LYS A 55 -10.32 -0.49 -1.21
N GLU A 56 -9.70 -0.99 -0.15
CA GLU A 56 -10.41 -1.58 0.98
C GLU A 56 -11.28 -0.54 1.71
N ARG A 57 -10.76 0.68 1.91
CA ARG A 57 -11.54 1.81 2.44
C ARG A 57 -12.77 2.09 1.59
N ILE A 58 -12.63 2.24 0.28
CA ILE A 58 -13.77 2.50 -0.63
C ILE A 58 -14.79 1.36 -0.51
N ARG A 59 -14.34 0.10 -0.53
CA ARG A 59 -15.22 -1.07 -0.37
C ARG A 59 -16.06 -0.99 0.90
N SER A 60 -15.46 -0.57 2.02
CA SER A 60 -16.18 -0.42 3.30
C SER A 60 -17.26 0.69 3.26
N LEU A 61 -17.03 1.76 2.50
CA LEU A 61 -17.95 2.89 2.35
C LEU A 61 -19.14 2.57 1.43
N VAL A 62 -18.91 1.81 0.36
CA VAL A 62 -19.94 1.44 -0.64
C VAL A 62 -21.03 0.55 -0.03
N VAL A 63 -20.66 -0.33 0.91
CA VAL A 63 -21.61 -1.23 1.57
C VAL A 63 -22.71 -0.46 2.34
N HIS A 64 -22.48 0.82 2.67
CA HIS A 64 -23.35 1.61 3.54
C HIS A 64 -24.11 2.74 2.82
N SER A 65 -23.92 2.93 1.50
CA SER A 65 -24.42 4.10 0.78
C SER A 65 -25.46 3.73 -0.30
N GLY A 66 -26.75 3.87 0.04
CA GLY A 66 -27.90 3.50 -0.82
C GLY A 66 -28.26 4.46 -1.96
N GLY A 67 -27.39 5.42 -2.32
CA GLY A 67 -27.68 6.46 -3.32
C GLY A 67 -27.02 6.22 -4.68
N GLY A 68 -27.75 6.44 -5.78
CA GLY A 68 -27.26 6.23 -7.16
C GLY A 68 -26.02 7.05 -7.54
N LEU A 69 -25.95 8.32 -7.11
CA LEU A 69 -24.78 9.18 -7.32
C LEU A 69 -23.54 8.68 -6.55
N LEU A 70 -23.73 8.30 -5.27
CA LEU A 70 -22.63 7.76 -4.46
C LEU A 70 -22.09 6.46 -5.05
N ARG A 71 -22.98 5.62 -5.59
CA ARG A 71 -22.58 4.40 -6.30
C ARG A 71 -21.78 4.71 -7.56
N TYR A 72 -22.21 5.68 -8.37
CA TYR A 72 -21.48 6.10 -9.56
C TYR A 72 -20.08 6.63 -9.21
N LEU A 73 -19.99 7.57 -8.26
CA LEU A 73 -18.71 8.10 -7.79
C LEU A 73 -17.80 6.99 -7.25
N SER A 74 -18.36 6.04 -6.51
CA SER A 74 -17.59 4.92 -5.99
C SER A 74 -17.03 4.02 -7.08
N VAL A 75 -17.78 3.79 -8.16
CA VAL A 75 -17.31 3.00 -9.31
C VAL A 75 -16.16 3.71 -10.00
N GLU A 76 -16.28 5.01 -10.29
CA GLU A 76 -15.20 5.76 -10.95
C GLU A 76 -13.94 5.83 -10.10
N VAL A 77 -14.06 6.16 -8.81
CA VAL A 77 -12.90 6.18 -7.89
C VAL A 77 -12.27 4.79 -7.77
N THR A 78 -13.07 3.72 -7.76
CA THR A 78 -12.53 2.35 -7.73
C THR A 78 -11.73 2.02 -8.98
N LYS A 79 -12.16 2.47 -10.16
CA LYS A 79 -11.40 2.28 -11.42
C LYS A 79 -10.05 2.98 -11.36
N ASP A 80 -10.02 4.24 -10.93
CA ASP A 80 -8.78 5.02 -10.82
C ASP A 80 -7.78 4.34 -9.86
N VAL A 81 -8.29 3.84 -8.73
CA VAL A 81 -7.47 3.09 -7.75
C VAL A 81 -6.98 1.77 -8.34
N ASP A 82 -7.83 1.05 -9.09
CA ASP A 82 -7.45 -0.22 -9.72
C ASP A 82 -6.38 -0.04 -10.81
N ASP A 83 -6.47 1.02 -11.60
CA ASP A 83 -5.44 1.37 -12.58
C ASP A 83 -4.12 1.74 -11.90
N ALA A 84 -4.16 2.51 -10.81
CA ALA A 84 -2.97 2.80 -10.00
C ALA A 84 -2.33 1.51 -9.44
N ILE A 85 -3.14 0.62 -8.84
CA ILE A 85 -2.68 -0.69 -8.33
C ILE A 85 -1.98 -1.47 -9.45
N LYS A 86 -2.58 -1.52 -10.65
CA LYS A 86 -2.02 -2.22 -11.81
C LYS A 86 -0.68 -1.62 -12.22
N ILE A 87 -0.56 -0.31 -12.31
CA ILE A 87 0.69 0.38 -12.67
C ILE A 87 1.82 0.00 -11.70
N TYR A 88 1.60 0.14 -10.39
CA TYR A 88 2.63 -0.17 -9.40
C TYR A 88 2.95 -1.66 -9.34
N LYS A 89 1.96 -2.53 -9.49
CA LYS A 89 2.18 -3.98 -9.57
C LYS A 89 3.08 -4.36 -10.74
N GLU A 90 2.88 -3.77 -11.92
CA GLU A 90 3.72 -4.04 -13.08
C GLU A 90 5.15 -3.51 -12.89
N ARG A 91 5.34 -2.37 -12.23
CA ARG A 91 6.68 -1.87 -11.86
C ARG A 91 7.39 -2.82 -10.88
N LEU A 92 6.68 -3.28 -9.86
CA LEU A 92 7.21 -4.23 -8.87
C LEU A 92 7.60 -5.57 -9.50
N LYS A 93 6.82 -6.08 -10.46
CA LYS A 93 7.16 -7.29 -11.21
C LYS A 93 8.45 -7.14 -12.01
N LYS A 94 8.67 -5.99 -12.64
CA LYS A 94 9.89 -5.71 -13.42
C LYS A 94 11.14 -5.64 -12.54
N ASN A 95 10.96 -5.23 -11.29
CA ASN A 95 12.04 -5.03 -10.34
C ASN A 95 12.19 -6.22 -9.38
N LYS A 96 11.71 -7.43 -9.67
CA LYS A 96 11.92 -8.57 -8.76
C LYS A 96 13.40 -8.95 -8.70
N ARG A 97 13.93 -9.08 -7.48
CA ARG A 97 15.26 -9.62 -7.20
C ARG A 97 15.21 -10.43 -5.90
N PRO A 98 16.15 -11.35 -5.65
CA PRO A 98 16.28 -11.95 -4.33
C PRO A 98 16.59 -10.85 -3.30
N VAL A 99 15.69 -10.67 -2.34
CA VAL A 99 15.82 -9.67 -1.27
C VAL A 99 16.21 -10.38 0.01
N TYR A 100 17.20 -9.84 0.72
CA TYR A 100 17.60 -10.33 2.04
C TYR A 100 16.57 -9.95 3.10
N THR A 101 16.35 -10.82 4.08
CA THR A 101 15.39 -10.64 5.18
C THR A 101 15.58 -9.31 5.92
N GLU A 102 16.82 -8.82 6.03
CA GLU A 102 17.13 -7.54 6.69
C GLU A 102 16.49 -6.32 6.01
N GLU A 103 16.47 -6.26 4.66
CA GLU A 103 15.85 -5.15 3.93
C GLU A 103 14.32 -5.15 4.13
N GLN A 104 13.72 -6.34 4.18
CA GLN A 104 12.29 -6.53 4.41
C GLN A 104 11.89 -6.07 5.81
N ASP A 105 12.65 -6.50 6.81
CA ASP A 105 12.43 -6.12 8.21
C ASP A 105 12.61 -4.62 8.43
N GLN A 106 13.63 -4.02 7.80
CA GLN A 106 13.87 -2.58 7.90
C GLN A 106 12.68 -1.77 7.40
N PHE A 107 12.10 -2.14 6.25
CA PHE A 107 10.93 -1.47 5.69
C PHE A 107 9.72 -1.53 6.62
N LEU A 108 9.44 -2.72 7.18
CA LEU A 108 8.32 -2.90 8.09
C LEU A 108 8.53 -2.12 9.40
N ARG A 109 9.74 -2.16 9.97
CA ARG A 109 10.08 -1.41 11.19
C ARG A 109 9.96 0.10 10.99
N CYS A 110 10.35 0.63 9.82
CA CYS A 110 10.21 2.05 9.52
C CYS A 110 8.75 2.53 9.63
N LEU A 111 7.78 1.68 9.26
CA LEU A 111 6.35 2.00 9.32
C LEU A 111 5.71 1.70 10.68
N GLU A 112 6.25 0.73 11.42
CA GLU A 112 5.77 0.37 12.76
C GLU A 112 6.29 1.29 13.87
N ALA A 113 7.46 1.93 13.67
CA ALA A 113 8.04 2.81 14.66
C ALA A 113 7.20 4.09 14.87
N PRO A 114 6.92 4.51 16.12
CA PRO A 114 6.36 5.84 16.39
C PRO A 114 7.27 6.94 15.81
N LEU A 115 6.70 8.13 15.60
CA LEU A 115 7.47 9.31 15.14
C LEU A 115 8.50 9.73 16.18
#